data_AF-A0A1C3NWP6-F1
#
_entry.id   AF-A0A1C3NWP6-F1
#
_cell.length_a   1.000
_cell.length_b   1.000
_cell.length_c   1.000
_cell.angle_alpha   90.00
_cell.angle_beta   90.00
_cell.angle_gamma   90.00
#
_symmetry.space_group_name_H-M   'P 1'
#
loop_
_entity.id
_entity.type
_entity.pdbx_description
1 polymer ?
#
loop_
_entity_poly.entity_id
_entity_poly.type
_entity_poly.pdbx_seq_one_letter_code
_entity_poly.pdbx_strand_id
1 'polypeptide(L)'
;MTAEYLATGYPTTSHPGVSDAVVAGGVTSGEIGGIDQVATWDVERAAVEERILREVVALLHDVIGEEYVIDLEIDLSTSFNTDLELESIEFVTLADRMRHRYGDTVDFVGFLADKSVDEVINMRVGEVVSFIADCLTPPRS
;
A
#
# COMPACT_ATOMS: atom_id res chain seq x y z
N MET A 1 10.80 -4.66 -39.97
CA MET A 1 12.07 -4.78 -39.23
C MET A 1 11.72 -5.38 -37.88
N THR A 2 11.68 -6.70 -37.82
CA THR A 2 11.26 -7.50 -36.65
C THR A 2 12.34 -8.56 -36.47
N ALA A 3 13.08 -8.47 -35.37
CA ALA A 3 14.17 -9.38 -35.08
C ALA A 3 13.63 -10.68 -34.47
N GLU A 4 13.98 -11.78 -35.11
CA GLU A 4 13.75 -13.16 -34.68
C GLU A 4 14.77 -13.54 -33.61
N TYR A 5 14.31 -14.12 -32.49
CA TYR A 5 15.17 -14.76 -31.49
C TYR A 5 15.09 -16.28 -31.69
N LEU A 6 16.12 -16.83 -32.31
CA LEU A 6 16.35 -18.27 -32.49
C LEU A 6 17.17 -18.79 -31.30
N ALA A 7 16.59 -19.66 -30.48
CA ALA A 7 17.35 -20.50 -29.55
C ALA A 7 17.07 -21.98 -29.89
N THR A 8 18.12 -22.59 -30.43
CA THR A 8 18.23 -23.96 -30.95
C THR A 8 18.28 -25.00 -29.82
N GLY A 9 17.89 -26.25 -30.14
CA GLY A 9 17.76 -27.43 -29.26
C GLY A 9 18.99 -27.87 -28.45
N TYR A 10 18.96 -28.92 -27.64
CA TYR A 10 18.26 -30.21 -27.74
C TYR A 10 18.08 -30.85 -26.34
N PRO A 11 17.18 -31.85 -26.20
CA PRO A 11 17.01 -32.64 -24.97
C PRO A 11 18.09 -33.73 -24.82
N THR A 12 18.52 -34.02 -23.59
CA THR A 12 19.23 -35.26 -23.25
C THR A 12 18.36 -36.09 -22.31
N THR A 13 17.95 -37.27 -22.77
CA THR A 13 17.34 -38.35 -21.99
C THR A 13 18.32 -39.51 -21.80
N SER A 14 18.08 -40.32 -20.76
CA SER A 14 18.73 -41.60 -20.35
C SER A 14 19.78 -41.48 -19.24
N HIS A 15 19.78 -42.27 -18.14
CA HIS A 15 18.87 -43.31 -17.62
C HIS A 15 19.32 -43.67 -16.15
N PRO A 16 18.77 -44.68 -15.43
CA PRO A 16 18.32 -44.57 -14.05
C PRO A 16 19.29 -45.14 -12.99
N GLY A 17 19.07 -44.75 -11.73
CA GLY A 17 19.64 -45.41 -10.55
C GLY A 17 18.54 -45.64 -9.52
N VAL A 18 18.10 -46.89 -9.40
CA VAL A 18 17.18 -47.37 -8.35
C VAL A 18 17.84 -47.26 -6.98
N SER A 19 17.13 -46.74 -6.00
CA SER A 19 17.29 -47.13 -4.60
C SER A 19 15.95 -47.00 -3.89
N ASP A 20 15.46 -48.18 -3.59
CA ASP A 20 14.24 -48.54 -2.89
C ASP A 20 14.23 -47.97 -1.46
N ALA A 21 13.17 -47.25 -1.11
CA ALA A 21 12.73 -47.10 0.28
C ALA A 21 11.25 -46.73 0.29
N VAL A 22 10.44 -47.78 0.26
CA VAL A 22 9.02 -47.74 0.63
C VAL A 22 8.86 -47.23 2.06
N VAL A 23 8.11 -46.13 2.24
CA VAL A 23 7.34 -45.90 3.47
C VAL A 23 5.90 -45.59 3.08
N ALA A 24 5.03 -46.54 3.40
CA ALA A 24 3.60 -46.45 3.26
C ALA A 24 3.03 -45.43 4.26
N GLY A 25 2.14 -44.58 3.76
CA GLY A 25 1.39 -43.62 4.56
C GLY A 25 0.32 -42.95 3.73
N GLY A 26 -0.62 -43.75 3.21
CA GLY A 26 -1.81 -43.23 2.56
C GLY A 26 -2.81 -42.72 3.60
N VAL A 27 -3.22 -41.46 3.45
CA VAL A 27 -4.54 -40.84 3.69
C VAL A 27 -4.37 -39.38 3.27
N THR A 28 -5.28 -38.64 2.67
CA THR A 28 -6.61 -38.85 2.11
C THR A 28 -6.82 -37.70 1.13
N SER A 29 -7.60 -37.95 0.08
CA SER A 29 -8.37 -36.93 -0.61
C SER A 29 -8.89 -35.89 0.39
N GLY A 30 -8.43 -34.65 0.25
CA GLY A 30 -8.82 -33.53 1.08
C GLY A 30 -8.78 -32.30 0.18
N GLU A 31 -9.89 -32.08 -0.51
CA GLU A 31 -10.41 -30.77 -0.89
C GLU A 31 -9.54 -29.61 -0.41
N ILE A 32 -8.73 -29.03 -1.31
CA ILE A 32 -8.20 -27.68 -1.07
C ILE A 32 -9.39 -26.72 -1.24
N GLY A 33 -10.13 -26.59 -0.15
CA GLY A 33 -11.22 -25.66 0.03
C GLY A 33 -10.75 -24.23 -0.19
N GLY A 34 -11.65 -23.43 -0.77
CA GLY A 34 -11.43 -22.02 -1.04
C GLY A 34 -11.24 -21.20 0.23
N ILE A 35 -10.00 -21.11 0.71
CA ILE A 35 -9.58 -20.25 1.83
C ILE A 35 -8.20 -19.63 1.55
N ASP A 36 -8.09 -18.79 0.52
CA ASP A 36 -6.82 -18.04 0.30
C ASP A 36 -7.02 -16.68 -0.39
N GLN A 37 -8.11 -16.53 -1.13
CA GLN A 37 -8.34 -15.29 -1.89
C GLN A 37 -8.73 -14.10 -0.99
N VAL A 38 -9.44 -14.31 0.11
CA VAL A 38 -9.87 -13.19 0.99
C VAL A 38 -8.70 -12.62 1.78
N ALA A 39 -7.81 -13.47 2.30
CA ALA A 39 -6.67 -13.04 3.12
C ALA A 39 -5.60 -12.27 2.29
N THR A 40 -5.43 -12.60 1.02
CA THR A 40 -4.45 -11.94 0.15
C THR A 40 -4.77 -10.45 -0.05
N TRP A 41 -6.05 -10.07 -0.10
CA TRP A 41 -6.45 -8.71 -0.47
C TRP A 41 -6.33 -7.74 0.71
N ASP A 42 -6.55 -8.23 1.93
CA ASP A 42 -6.25 -7.47 3.15
C ASP A 42 -4.76 -7.19 3.27
N VAL A 43 -3.90 -8.15 2.89
CA VAL A 43 -2.44 -7.97 2.87
C VAL A 43 -2.02 -6.98 1.78
N GLU A 44 -2.60 -7.07 0.57
CA GLU A 44 -2.33 -6.10 -0.51
C GLU A 44 -2.76 -4.68 -0.11
N ARG A 45 -3.92 -4.53 0.53
CA ARG A 45 -4.41 -3.23 1.01
C ARG A 45 -3.51 -2.66 2.10
N ALA A 46 -3.14 -3.47 3.10
CA ALA A 46 -2.24 -3.05 4.16
C ALA A 46 -0.88 -2.61 3.61
N ALA A 47 -0.35 -3.32 2.60
CA ALA A 47 0.89 -2.91 1.93
C ALA A 47 0.74 -1.59 1.16
N VAL A 48 -0.42 -1.33 0.56
CA VAL A 48 -0.75 -0.05 -0.10
C VAL A 48 -0.86 1.07 0.94
N GLU A 49 -1.59 0.86 2.03
CA GLU A 49 -1.73 1.83 3.13
C GLU A 49 -0.38 2.16 3.76
N GLU A 50 0.47 1.16 4.00
CA GLU A 50 1.81 1.39 4.54
C GLU A 50 2.70 2.17 3.57
N ARG A 51 2.59 1.90 2.26
CA ARG A 51 3.29 2.69 1.23
C ARG A 51 2.81 4.14 1.26
N ILE A 52 1.50 4.36 1.28
CA ILE A 52 0.91 5.70 1.33
C ILE A 52 1.32 6.41 2.62
N LEU A 53 1.30 5.74 3.76
CA LEU A 53 1.74 6.30 5.05
C LEU A 53 3.17 6.82 4.94
N ARG A 54 4.11 6.01 4.43
CA ARG A 54 5.50 6.48 4.23
C ARG A 54 5.59 7.68 3.30
N GLU A 55 4.77 7.72 2.24
CA GLU A 55 4.72 8.87 1.34
C GLU A 55 4.16 10.12 2.03
N VAL A 56 3.09 9.99 2.83
CA VAL A 56 2.50 11.09 3.60
C VAL A 56 3.48 11.61 4.66
N VAL A 57 4.17 10.72 5.36
CA VAL A 57 5.22 11.05 6.33
C VAL A 57 6.34 11.84 5.65
N ALA A 58 6.83 11.38 4.50
CA ALA A 58 7.85 12.12 3.75
C ALA A 58 7.38 13.52 3.32
N LEU A 59 6.11 13.67 2.92
CA LEU A 59 5.54 14.98 2.60
C LEU A 59 5.44 15.87 3.84
N LEU A 60 5.04 15.33 4.99
CA LEU A 60 4.98 16.04 6.26
C LEU A 60 6.36 16.53 6.69
N HIS A 61 7.40 15.70 6.58
CA HIS A 61 8.79 16.11 6.85
C HIS A 61 9.21 17.32 6.00
N ASP A 62 8.84 17.34 4.73
CA ASP A 62 9.21 18.44 3.83
C ASP A 62 8.35 19.70 4.05
N VAL A 63 7.15 19.57 4.64
CA VAL A 63 6.27 20.73 4.96
C VAL A 63 6.62 21.36 6.30
N ILE A 64 6.68 20.56 7.36
CA ILE A 64 6.95 21.02 8.74
C ILE A 64 8.43 21.36 8.92
N GLY A 65 9.29 20.76 8.09
CA GLY A 65 10.74 20.85 8.19
C GLY A 65 11.33 19.63 8.87
N GLU A 66 12.48 19.20 8.36
CA GLU A 66 13.16 17.99 8.81
C GLU A 66 13.46 18.04 10.32
N GLU A 67 13.73 19.21 10.89
CA GLU A 67 14.10 19.38 12.30
C GLU A 67 13.01 19.05 13.32
N TYR A 68 11.72 19.12 12.93
CA TYR A 68 10.59 18.99 13.87
C TYR A 68 10.11 17.55 14.03
N VAL A 69 10.39 16.70 13.03
CA VAL A 69 9.77 15.37 12.91
C VAL A 69 10.80 14.23 13.04
N ILE A 70 12.10 14.53 13.15
CA ILE A 70 13.16 13.50 13.30
C ILE A 70 12.95 12.59 14.52
N ASP A 71 12.23 13.04 15.56
CA ASP A 71 11.95 12.26 16.78
C ASP A 71 10.48 11.84 16.93
N LEU A 72 9.60 12.21 15.99
CA LEU A 72 8.15 11.96 16.09
C LEU A 72 7.75 10.72 15.29
N GLU A 73 7.28 9.70 16.00
CA GLU A 73 6.74 8.49 15.37
C GLU A 73 5.34 8.77 14.81
N ILE A 74 5.26 8.95 13.49
CA ILE A 74 3.99 9.18 12.80
C ILE A 74 3.37 7.83 12.39
N ASP A 75 2.20 7.53 12.95
CA ASP A 75 1.39 6.36 12.65
C ASP A 75 -0.02 6.74 12.15
N LEU A 76 -0.88 5.75 11.89
CA LEU A 76 -2.24 5.98 11.39
C LEU A 76 -3.13 6.70 12.43
N SER A 77 -2.81 6.61 13.71
CA SER A 77 -3.53 7.26 14.80
C SER A 77 -3.06 8.69 15.08
N THR A 78 -1.91 9.10 14.54
CA THR A 78 -1.36 10.45 14.63
C THR A 78 -2.35 11.51 14.16
N SER A 79 -2.54 12.54 14.99
CA SER A 79 -3.43 13.67 14.72
C SER A 79 -2.67 14.81 14.07
N PHE A 80 -3.19 15.36 12.97
CA PHE A 80 -2.56 16.50 12.30
C PHE A 80 -2.48 17.73 13.20
N ASN A 81 -3.48 17.98 14.06
CA ASN A 81 -3.50 19.17 14.91
C ASN A 81 -2.95 18.94 16.32
N THR A 82 -3.18 17.77 16.92
CA THR A 82 -2.80 17.55 18.33
C THR A 82 -1.39 16.99 18.49
N ASP A 83 -0.97 16.15 17.54
CA ASP A 83 0.31 15.43 17.64
C ASP A 83 1.38 16.12 16.80
N LEU A 84 1.04 16.46 15.55
CA LEU A 84 1.93 17.20 14.66
C LEU A 84 1.86 18.72 14.86
N GLU A 85 0.87 19.22 15.60
CA GLU A 85 0.62 20.66 15.80
C GLU A 85 0.64 21.47 14.50
N LEU A 86 0.15 20.88 13.39
CA LEU A 86 0.21 21.52 12.07
C LEU A 86 -0.48 22.88 12.07
N GLU A 87 0.25 23.88 11.59
CA GLU A 87 -0.31 25.18 11.31
C GLU A 87 -1.23 25.14 10.08
N SER A 88 -2.21 26.06 10.05
CA SER A 88 -3.16 26.16 8.93
C SER A 88 -2.48 26.36 7.56
N ILE A 89 -1.30 27.00 7.53
CA ILE A 89 -0.52 27.23 6.30
C ILE A 89 0.18 25.94 5.86
N GLU A 90 0.73 25.19 6.81
CA GLU A 90 1.36 23.90 6.56
C GLU A 90 0.32 22.89 6.05
N PHE A 91 -0.88 22.90 6.64
CA PHE A 91 -1.97 22.05 6.17
C PHE A 91 -2.35 22.33 4.71
N VAL A 92 -2.47 23.61 4.31
CA VAL A 92 -2.72 23.98 2.91
C VAL A 92 -1.58 23.53 1.99
N THR A 93 -0.34 23.63 2.47
CA THR A 93 0.85 23.21 1.71
C THR A 93 0.89 21.67 1.55
N LEU A 94 0.55 20.93 2.60
CA LEU A 94 0.41 19.47 2.56
C LEU A 94 -0.67 19.05 1.56
N ALA A 95 -1.83 19.71 1.61
CA ALA A 95 -2.94 19.44 0.69
C ALA A 95 -2.53 19.66 -0.78
N ASP A 96 -1.83 20.74 -1.07
CA ASP A 96 -1.33 21.04 -2.41
C ASP A 96 -0.32 19.99 -2.90
N ARG A 97 0.60 19.58 -2.03
CA ARG A 97 1.60 18.55 -2.34
C ARG A 97 1.00 17.18 -2.54
N MET A 98 0.05 16.77 -1.70
CA MET A 98 -0.69 15.52 -1.89
C MET A 98 -1.40 15.52 -3.24
N ARG A 99 -2.06 16.63 -3.60
CA ARG A 99 -2.70 16.78 -4.91
C ARG A 99 -1.68 16.71 -6.06
N HIS A 100 -0.51 17.31 -5.92
CA HIS A 100 0.54 17.23 -6.95
C HIS A 100 1.10 15.80 -7.10
N ARG A 101 1.21 15.07 -5.98
CA ARG A 101 1.73 13.71 -5.90
C ARG A 101 0.78 12.67 -6.50
N TYR A 102 -0.49 12.71 -6.10
CA TYR A 102 -1.51 11.72 -6.49
C TYR A 102 -2.35 12.17 -7.70
N GLY A 103 -2.26 13.44 -8.09
CA GLY A 103 -2.91 14.00 -9.27
C GLY A 103 -4.44 13.94 -9.21
N ASP A 104 -5.07 13.76 -10.36
CA ASP A 104 -6.52 13.59 -10.49
C ASP A 104 -7.06 12.25 -9.95
N THR A 105 -6.17 11.37 -9.48
CA THR A 105 -6.56 10.07 -8.91
C THR A 105 -7.18 10.23 -7.53
N VAL A 106 -6.77 11.26 -6.78
CA VAL A 106 -7.21 11.52 -5.40
C VAL A 106 -7.73 12.95 -5.32
N ASP A 107 -9.05 13.10 -5.18
CA ASP A 107 -9.66 14.41 -4.96
C ASP A 107 -9.58 14.82 -3.49
N PHE A 108 -8.38 15.23 -3.06
CA PHE A 108 -8.17 15.68 -1.69
C PHE A 108 -8.95 16.97 -1.38
N VAL A 109 -9.19 17.82 -2.38
CA VAL A 109 -9.98 19.04 -2.21
C VAL A 109 -11.45 18.70 -1.98
N GLY A 110 -12.00 17.75 -2.74
CA GLY A 110 -13.34 17.21 -2.52
C GLY A 110 -13.48 16.56 -1.15
N PHE A 111 -12.47 15.76 -0.73
CA PHE A 111 -12.44 15.14 0.60
C PHE A 111 -12.46 16.16 1.74
N LEU A 112 -11.70 17.24 1.63
CA LEU A 112 -11.72 18.32 2.62
C LEU A 112 -13.02 19.12 2.59
N ALA A 113 -13.60 19.33 1.41
CA ALA A 113 -14.84 20.08 1.23
C ALA A 113 -16.08 19.38 1.80
N ASP A 114 -16.05 18.04 1.89
CA ASP A 114 -17.10 17.24 2.52
C ASP A 114 -17.06 17.30 4.07
N LYS A 115 -15.89 17.65 4.63
CA LYS A 115 -15.66 17.69 6.08
C LYS A 115 -15.95 19.05 6.70
N SER A 116 -16.44 19.01 7.94
CA SER A 116 -16.60 20.20 8.77
C SER A 116 -15.25 20.75 9.24
N VAL A 117 -15.18 22.03 9.59
CA VAL A 117 -13.94 22.65 10.11
C VAL A 117 -13.39 21.88 11.32
N ASP A 118 -14.24 21.47 12.27
CA ASP A 118 -13.83 20.64 13.41
C ASP A 118 -13.26 19.27 13.00
N GLU A 119 -13.79 18.67 11.94
CA GLU A 119 -13.32 17.37 11.43
C GLU A 119 -12.00 17.49 10.68
N VAL A 120 -11.79 18.61 9.97
CA VAL A 120 -10.50 18.91 9.32
C VAL A 120 -9.43 19.16 10.39
N ILE A 121 -9.75 19.88 11.46
CA ILE A 121 -8.82 20.13 12.57
C ILE A 121 -8.48 18.83 13.30
N ASN A 122 -9.46 17.97 13.61
CA ASN A 122 -9.22 16.71 14.32
C ASN A 122 -8.81 15.54 13.40
N MET A 123 -8.44 15.83 12.16
CA MET A 123 -8.12 14.80 11.17
C MET A 123 -6.88 14.01 11.57
N ARG A 124 -6.92 12.71 11.30
CA ARG A 124 -5.79 11.80 11.51
C ARG A 124 -5.12 11.38 10.21
N VAL A 125 -3.84 11.02 10.31
CA VAL A 125 -3.06 10.49 9.18
C VAL A 125 -3.74 9.25 8.59
N GLY A 126 -4.28 8.37 9.43
CA GLY A 126 -4.96 7.15 8.98
C GLY A 126 -6.21 7.40 8.12
N GLU A 127 -6.95 8.49 8.36
CA GLU A 127 -8.10 8.84 7.51
C GLU A 127 -7.65 9.19 6.09
N VAL A 128 -6.56 9.95 5.98
CA VAL A 128 -5.99 10.34 4.69
C VAL A 128 -5.40 9.13 3.97
N VAL A 129 -4.66 8.29 4.68
CA VAL A 129 -4.09 7.05 4.14
C VAL A 129 -5.19 6.13 3.60
N SER A 130 -6.26 5.93 4.38
CA SER A 130 -7.38 5.06 3.97
C SER A 130 -8.14 5.63 2.77
N PHE A 131 -8.36 6.94 2.74
CA PHE A 131 -8.99 7.63 1.61
C PHE A 131 -8.18 7.45 0.32
N ILE A 132 -6.87 7.67 0.37
CA ILE A 132 -5.98 7.49 -0.78
C ILE A 132 -5.96 6.01 -1.22
N ALA A 133 -5.91 5.07 -0.27
CA ALA A 133 -5.91 3.64 -0.59
C ALA A 133 -7.20 3.22 -1.30
N ASP A 134 -8.35 3.78 -0.92
CA ASP A 134 -9.64 3.55 -1.57
C ASP A 134 -9.64 4.07 -3.02
N CYS A 135 -9.15 5.29 -3.25
CA CYS A 135 -9.01 5.85 -4.59
C CYS A 135 -8.04 5.05 -5.49
N LEU A 136 -7.00 4.45 -4.92
CA LEU A 136 -6.00 3.66 -5.65
C LEU A 136 -6.40 2.20 -5.86
N THR A 137 -7.42 1.71 -5.18
CA THR A 137 -7.92 0.34 -5.32
C THR A 137 -9.04 0.34 -6.36
N PRO A 138 -8.80 -0.11 -7.61
CA PRO A 138 -9.85 -0.11 -8.63
C PRO A 138 -10.99 -1.06 -8.22
N PRO A 139 -12.26 -0.69 -8.50
CA PRO A 139 -13.38 -1.60 -8.33
C PRO A 139 -13.17 -2.80 -9.27
N ARG A 140 -13.02 -4.00 -8.72
CA ARG A 140 -12.89 -5.23 -9.52
C ARG A 140 -14.20 -5.46 -10.26
N SER A 141 -14.23 -5.12 -11.55
CA SER A 141 -15.32 -5.42 -12.49
C SER A 141 -15.05 -6.73 -13.22
#